data_AF-A0AAU4MM79-F1
#
_entry.id   AF-A0AAU4MM79-F1
#
_cell.length_a   1.000
_cell.length_b   1.000
_cell.length_c   1.000
_cell.angle_alpha   90.00
_cell.angle_beta   90.00
_cell.angle_gamma   90.00
#
_symmetry.space_group_name_H-M   'P 1'
#
loop_
_entity.id
_entity.type
_entity.pdbx_description
1 polymer ?
#
loop_
_entity_poly.entity_id
_entity_poly.type
_entity_poly.pdbx_seq_one_letter_code
_entity_poly.pdbx_strand_id
1 'polypeptide(L)'
;MNTDAQGPVIVEIEDITAPARFQHLPDALAALWDALCVLPVSEFQAGAFKYFLTRPNAADQVRYFLDLDGRLDLTLRLADRLHRVSVHPAPQEPPGNPPPTPTGRSR
;
A
#
# COMPACT_ATOMS: atom_id res chain seq x y z
N MET A 1 11.77 9.81 -18.59
CA MET A 1 11.62 9.74 -17.13
C MET A 1 10.91 8.42 -16.84
N ASN A 2 11.64 7.42 -16.34
CA ASN A 2 11.10 6.08 -16.07
C ASN A 2 10.40 6.09 -14.70
N THR A 3 9.08 6.18 -14.69
CA THR A 3 8.28 6.32 -13.46
C THR A 3 7.93 4.97 -12.79
N ASP A 4 8.61 3.89 -13.18
CA ASP A 4 8.23 2.49 -12.84
C ASP A 4 9.18 1.83 -11.80
N ALA A 5 10.20 2.53 -11.31
CA ALA A 5 11.26 1.94 -10.48
C ALA A 5 10.90 1.75 -8.99
N GLN A 6 9.62 1.63 -8.65
CA GLN A 6 9.14 1.31 -7.31
C GLN A 6 8.15 0.18 -7.49
N GLY A 7 8.56 -1.04 -7.14
CA GLY A 7 7.81 -2.26 -7.38
C GLY A 7 6.43 -2.28 -6.70
N PRO A 8 5.75 -3.43 -6.72
CA PRO A 8 4.40 -3.55 -6.17
C PRO A 8 4.34 -3.02 -4.73
N VAL A 9 3.24 -2.37 -4.38
CA VAL A 9 2.98 -1.84 -3.03
C VAL A 9 1.85 -2.64 -2.38
N ILE A 10 1.86 -2.68 -1.05
CA ILE A 10 0.79 -3.21 -0.23
C ILE A 10 0.12 -2.05 0.48
N VAL A 11 -1.20 -2.03 0.47
CA VAL A 11 -2.03 -1.10 1.23
C VAL A 11 -2.94 -1.87 2.18
N GLU A 12 -3.13 -1.34 3.37
CA GLU A 12 -3.99 -1.93 4.38
C GLU A 12 -4.66 -0.86 5.23
N ILE A 13 -5.84 -1.18 5.75
CA ILE A 13 -6.47 -0.45 6.84
C ILE A 13 -6.60 -1.45 8.00
N GLU A 14 -5.79 -1.25 9.03
CA GLU A 14 -5.70 -2.12 10.20
C GLU A 14 -7.08 -2.40 10.79
N ASP A 15 -7.38 -3.68 11.03
CA ASP A 15 -8.67 -4.20 11.53
C ASP A 15 -9.90 -3.94 10.62
N ILE A 16 -9.73 -3.40 9.41
CA ILE A 16 -10.84 -3.09 8.48
C ILE A 16 -10.71 -3.83 7.16
N THR A 17 -9.53 -3.79 6.52
CA THR A 17 -9.28 -4.46 5.24
C THR A 17 -8.07 -5.38 5.33
N ALA A 18 -8.12 -6.49 4.59
CA ALA A 18 -6.94 -7.33 4.41
C ALA A 18 -5.88 -6.58 3.58
N PRO A 19 -4.58 -6.87 3.78
CA PRO A 19 -3.52 -6.28 2.97
C PRO A 19 -3.71 -6.57 1.48
N ALA A 20 -3.81 -5.53 0.67
CA ALA A 20 -4.04 -5.62 -0.76
C ALA A 20 -2.80 -5.17 -1.54
N ARG A 21 -2.35 -6.01 -2.47
CA ARG A 21 -1.16 -5.77 -3.30
C ARG A 21 -1.55 -5.11 -4.63
N PHE A 22 -0.88 -4.03 -4.98
CA PHE A 22 -1.07 -3.28 -6.21
C PHE A 22 0.24 -3.15 -6.97
N GLN A 23 0.20 -3.29 -8.30
CA GLN A 23 1.41 -3.12 -9.14
C GLN A 23 1.80 -1.65 -9.29
N HIS A 24 0.81 -0.76 -9.25
CA HIS A 24 1.01 0.66 -9.45
C HIS A 24 0.47 1.43 -8.24
N LEU A 25 1.29 2.34 -7.73
CA LEU A 25 0.92 3.19 -6.60
C LEU A 25 -0.35 4.03 -6.84
N PRO A 26 -0.57 4.65 -8.02
CA PRO A 26 -1.79 5.42 -8.27
C PRO A 26 -3.07 4.59 -8.11
N ASP A 27 -3.07 3.35 -8.60
CA ASP A 27 -4.20 2.42 -8.43
C ASP A 27 -4.41 2.06 -6.96
N ALA A 28 -3.33 1.88 -6.20
CA ALA A 28 -3.40 1.61 -4.77
C ALA A 28 -4.03 2.77 -3.98
N LEU A 29 -3.66 4.01 -4.32
CA LEU A 29 -4.23 5.22 -3.69
C LEU A 29 -5.70 5.41 -4.07
N ALA A 30 -6.06 5.12 -5.32
CA ALA A 30 -7.45 5.17 -5.78
C ALA A 30 -8.32 4.13 -5.04
N ALA A 31 -7.84 2.89 -4.92
CA ALA A 31 -8.53 1.83 -4.19
C ALA A 31 -8.65 2.15 -2.69
N LEU A 32 -7.61 2.74 -2.09
CA LEU A 32 -7.65 3.19 -0.71
C LEU A 32 -8.69 4.30 -0.51
N TRP A 33 -8.78 5.25 -1.43
CA TRP A 33 -9.79 6.30 -1.40
C TRP A 33 -11.21 5.74 -1.55
N ASP A 34 -11.42 4.76 -2.43
CA ASP A 34 -12.71 4.07 -2.59
C ASP A 34 -13.13 3.36 -1.30
N ALA A 35 -12.19 2.63 -0.67
CA ALA A 35 -12.41 1.98 0.61
C ALA A 35 -12.75 2.99 1.74
N LEU A 36 -12.11 4.15 1.76
CA LEU A 36 -12.42 5.20 2.74
C LEU A 36 -13.79 5.84 2.49
N CYS A 37 -14.25 5.94 1.24
CA CYS A 37 -15.55 6.51 0.89
C CYS A 37 -16.74 5.70 1.44
N VAL A 38 -16.57 4.39 1.65
CA VAL A 38 -17.64 3.53 2.18
C VAL A 38 -17.66 3.45 3.71
N LEU A 39 -16.64 3.99 4.39
CA LEU A 39 -16.55 3.98 5.85
C LEU A 39 -17.28 5.19 6.45
N PRO A 40 -17.95 5.03 7.61
CA PRO A 40 -18.61 6.13 8.32
C PRO A 40 -17.60 7.01 9.05
N VAL A 41 -16.75 7.71 8.29
CA VAL A 41 -15.76 8.66 8.80
C VAL A 41 -16.37 10.06 8.92
N SER A 42 -15.82 10.88 9.81
CA SER A 42 -16.21 12.29 9.92
C SER A 42 -15.86 13.06 8.64
N GLU A 43 -16.67 14.06 8.27
CA GLU A 43 -16.45 14.89 7.08
C GLU A 43 -15.05 15.53 7.05
N PHE A 44 -14.55 15.96 8.22
CA PHE A 44 -13.20 16.50 8.35
C PHE A 44 -12.12 15.49 7.97
N GLN A 45 -12.24 14.23 8.42
CA GLN A 45 -11.31 13.17 8.03
C GLN A 45 -11.44 12.82 6.56
N ALA A 46 -12.66 12.66 6.05
CA ALA A 46 -12.90 12.40 4.63
C ALA A 46 -12.27 13.50 3.75
N GLY A 47 -12.41 14.77 4.15
CA GLY A 47 -11.78 15.91 3.48
C GLY A 47 -10.25 15.86 3.50
N ALA A 48 -9.65 15.50 4.65
CA ALA A 48 -8.20 15.36 4.78
C ALA A 48 -7.65 14.23 3.90
N PHE A 49 -8.29 13.05 3.93
CA PHE A 49 -7.91 11.91 3.08
C PHE A 49 -8.10 12.22 1.61
N LYS A 50 -9.22 12.83 1.22
CA LYS A 50 -9.46 13.27 -0.16
C LYS A 50 -8.34 14.19 -0.63
N TYR A 51 -8.04 15.21 0.16
CA TYR A 51 -7.01 16.18 -0.15
C TYR A 51 -5.64 15.54 -0.34
N PHE A 52 -5.29 14.56 0.50
CA PHE A 52 -4.00 13.88 0.42
C PHE A 52 -3.93 12.88 -0.74
N LEU A 53 -4.95 12.04 -0.92
CA LEU A 53 -4.93 10.90 -1.85
C LEU A 53 -5.26 11.26 -3.30
N THR A 54 -6.08 12.29 -3.55
CA THR A 54 -6.58 12.60 -4.91
C THR A 54 -5.82 13.74 -5.59
N ARG A 55 -4.75 14.25 -4.99
CA ARG A 55 -3.93 15.31 -5.59
C ARG A 55 -3.07 14.79 -6.73
N PRO A 56 -2.76 15.64 -7.73
CA PRO A 56 -1.92 15.22 -8.87
C PRO A 56 -0.52 14.77 -8.44
N ASN A 57 -0.01 15.26 -7.30
CA ASN A 57 1.28 14.87 -6.74
C ASN A 57 1.16 13.86 -5.57
N ALA A 58 -0.01 13.27 -5.34
CA ALA A 58 -0.22 12.34 -4.23
C ALA A 58 0.73 11.14 -4.33
N ALA A 59 0.85 10.54 -5.51
CA ALA A 59 1.75 9.41 -5.74
C ALA A 59 3.23 9.79 -5.50
N ASP A 60 3.66 10.99 -5.89
CA ASP A 60 5.02 11.47 -5.65
C ASP A 60 5.29 11.72 -4.17
N GLN A 61 4.32 12.27 -3.43
CA GLN A 61 4.44 12.45 -1.99
C GLN A 61 4.53 11.11 -1.26
N VAL A 62 3.67 10.16 -1.63
CA VAL A 62 3.71 8.83 -1.02
C VAL A 62 5.04 8.14 -1.33
N ARG A 63 5.53 8.21 -2.58
CA ARG A 63 6.87 7.71 -2.94
C ARG A 63 7.97 8.32 -2.08
N TYR A 64 7.91 9.63 -1.83
CA TYR A 64 8.87 10.30 -0.97
C TYR A 64 8.88 9.72 0.45
N PHE A 65 7.71 9.45 1.04
CA PHE A 65 7.64 8.79 2.35
C PHE A 65 8.13 7.33 2.31
N LEU A 66 7.80 6.58 1.25
CA LEU A 66 8.29 5.22 1.08
C LEU A 66 9.82 5.14 0.93
N ASP A 67 10.43 6.11 0.25
CA ASP A 67 11.89 6.20 0.10
C ASP A 67 12.58 6.56 1.43
N LEU A 68 11.95 7.43 2.23
CA LEU A 68 12.49 7.88 3.51
C LEU A 68 12.35 6.86 4.65
N ASP A 69 11.16 6.27 4.82
CA ASP A 69 10.81 5.47 6.00
C ASP A 69 10.50 3.99 5.64
N GLY A 70 10.42 3.66 4.35
CA GLY A 70 10.01 2.33 3.89
C GLY A 70 8.51 2.05 4.04
N ARG A 71 7.75 3.01 4.58
CA ARG A 71 6.30 2.93 4.77
C ARG A 71 5.70 4.33 4.90
N LEU A 72 4.40 4.42 4.68
CA LEU A 72 3.58 5.57 5.01
C LEU A 72 2.46 5.11 5.93
N ASP A 73 2.30 5.80 7.05
CA ASP A 73 1.23 5.54 8.01
C ASP A 73 0.35 6.77 8.19
N LEU A 74 -0.94 6.58 8.00
CA LEU A 74 -1.95 7.57 8.31
C LEU A 74 -2.87 7.03 9.41
N THR A 75 -3.39 7.92 10.24
CA THR A 75 -4.32 7.55 11.30
C THR A 75 -5.76 7.80 10.84
N LEU A 76 -6.59 6.78 10.98
CA LEU A 76 -8.03 6.81 10.71
C LEU A 76 -8.78 6.61 12.02
N ARG A 77 -9.66 7.54 12.40
CA ARG A 77 -10.55 7.36 13.55
C ARG A 77 -11.93 6.90 13.08
N LEU A 78 -12.35 5.71 13.50
CA LEU A 78 -13.62 5.08 13.15
C LEU A 78 -14.24 4.45 14.39
N ALA A 79 -15.55 4.66 14.62
CA ALA A 79 -16.29 4.09 15.76
C ALA A 79 -15.57 4.24 17.13
N ASP A 80 -14.98 5.43 17.35
CA ASP A 80 -14.16 5.79 18.52
C ASP A 80 -12.83 5.03 18.69
N ARG A 81 -12.43 4.23 17.71
CA ARG A 81 -11.11 3.58 17.64
C ARG A 81 -10.20 4.24 16.62
N LEU A 82 -8.90 4.15 16.87
CA LEU A 82 -7.88 4.54 15.91
C LEU A 82 -7.44 3.28 15.15
N HIS A 83 -7.41 3.40 13.83
CA HIS A 83 -6.94 2.40 12.89
C HIS A 83 -5.77 2.99 12.12
N ARG A 84 -4.78 2.16 11.82
CA ARG A 84 -3.67 2.54 10.96
C ARG A 84 -3.99 2.25 9.49
N VAL A 85 -3.89 3.27 8.66
CA VAL A 85 -3.86 3.13 7.21
C VAL A 85 -2.41 3.10 6.78
N SER A 86 -1.96 2.00 6.19
CA SER A 86 -0.55 1.83 5.83
C SER A 86 -0.36 1.58 4.34
N VAL A 87 0.70 2.16 3.79
CA VAL A 87 1.22 1.88 2.46
C VAL A 87 2.68 1.51 2.61
N HIS A 88 3.10 0.37 2.08
CA HIS A 88 4.50 -0.05 2.11
C HIS A 88 4.86 -0.85 0.85
N PRO A 89 6.14 -0.93 0.46
CA PRO A 89 6.56 -1.78 -0.66
C PRO A 89 6.21 -3.24 -0.35
N ALA A 90 5.70 -3.97 -1.33
CA ALA A 90 5.56 -5.40 -1.23
C ALA A 90 6.95 -6.02 -1.07
N PRO A 91 7.11 -7.06 -0.24
CA PRO A 91 8.35 -7.82 -0.19
C PRO A 91 8.70 -8.25 -1.62
N GLN A 92 9.92 -7.93 -2.06
CA GLN A 92 10.45 -8.64 -3.22
C GLN A 92 10.50 -10.11 -2.83
N GLU A 93 9.67 -10.93 -3.45
CA GLU A 93 9.87 -12.38 -3.36
C GLU A 93 11.33 -12.63 -3.75
N PRO A 94 12.15 -13.22 -2.84
CA PRO A 94 13.53 -13.51 -3.19
C PRO A 94 13.49 -14.35 -4.48
N PRO A 95 14.36 -14.06 -5.47
CA PRO A 95 14.40 -14.85 -6.70
C PRO A 95 14.47 -16.31 -6.29
N GLY A 96 13.42 -17.05 -6.63
CA GLY A 96 13.15 -18.38 -6.09
C GLY A 96 14.43 -19.19 -6.17
N ASN A 97 14.88 -19.70 -5.01
CA ASN A 97 15.88 -20.73 -5.01
C ASN A 97 15.35 -21.83 -5.95
N PRO A 98 16.06 -22.22 -7.02
CA PRO A 98 15.56 -23.26 -7.90
C PRO A 98 15.23 -24.50 -7.05
N PRO A 99 14.15 -25.24 -7.36
CA PRO A 99 13.85 -26.46 -6.63
C PRO A 99 15.12 -27.33 -6.59
N PRO A 100 15.46 -27.95 -5.44
CA PRO A 100 16.64 -28.80 -5.38
C PRO A 100 16.54 -29.84 -6.48
N THR A 101 17.48 -29.83 -7.41
CA THR A 101 17.54 -30.76 -8.53
C THR A 101 17.43 -32.18 -7.96
N PRO A 102 16.47 -33.02 -8.39
CA PRO A 102 16.47 -34.41 -7.98
C PRO A 102 17.78 -35.00 -8.49
N THR A 103 18.71 -35.26 -7.56
CA THR A 103 19.95 -35.99 -7.85
C THR A 103 19.55 -37.45 -8.00
N GLY A 104 18.93 -37.76 -9.14
CA GLY A 104 18.62 -39.09 -9.60
C GLY A 104 19.92 -39.80 -9.94
N ARG A 105 20.51 -40.39 -8.90
CA ARG A 105 21.71 -41.22 -8.95
C ARG A 105 21.42 -42.43 -9.84
N SER A 106 22.08 -42.50 -10.98
CA SER A 106 22.11 -43.70 -11.84
C SER A 106 22.58 -44.91 -11.03
N ARG A 107 21.79 -45.99 -11.08
CA ARG A 107 22.27 -47.38 -11.01
C ARG A 107 21.34 -48.27 -11.81
#